data_AF-A0A0F9FM13-F1
#
_entry.id   AF-A0A0F9FM13-F1
#
_cell.length_a   1.000
_cell.length_b   1.000
_cell.length_c   1.000
_cell.angle_alpha   90.00
_cell.angle_beta   90.00
_cell.angle_gamma   90.00
#
_symmetry.space_group_name_H-M   'P 1'
#
loop_
_entity.id
_entity.type
_entity.pdbx_description
1 polymer ?
#
loop_
_entity_poly.entity_id
_entity_poly.type
_entity_poly.pdbx_seq_one_letter_code
_entity_poly.pdbx_strand_id
1 'polypeptide(L)'
;MVARKYKDYIERWENPPAYGVDYANQVRSAAKDILSDGCSGVFDWFLLVCQEHDWHYSYHKCLYTNAPLTQEDADRYLMWGIQYFSSFGRCSPMAWWRYTALSKKKGLGLGRESWETGPERLKRRLADPHRAWEAEHIEARKMMGA
;
A
#
# COMPACT_ATOMS: atom_id res chain seq x y z
N MET A 1 -1.14 20.12 15.49
CA MET A 1 -0.35 18.87 15.66
C MET A 1 -0.37 17.90 14.45
N VAL A 2 -0.84 18.31 13.25
CA VAL A 2 -0.91 17.43 12.04
C VAL A 2 0.35 17.50 11.18
N ALA A 3 1.04 18.66 11.14
CA ALA A 3 2.19 18.89 10.27
C ALA A 3 3.40 17.99 10.55
N ARG A 4 3.60 17.58 11.81
CA ARG A 4 4.72 16.72 12.22
C ARG A 4 4.60 15.33 11.57
N LYS A 5 3.41 14.71 11.63
CA LYS A 5 3.16 13.37 11.07
C LYS A 5 3.25 13.29 9.53
N TYR A 6 2.88 14.37 8.81
CA TYR A 6 3.04 14.41 7.35
C TYR A 6 4.50 14.56 6.93
N LYS A 7 5.28 15.36 7.69
CA LYS A 7 6.71 15.49 7.47
C LYS A 7 7.42 14.14 7.67
N ASP A 8 7.07 13.43 8.75
CA ASP A 8 7.61 12.10 9.04
C ASP A 8 7.30 11.09 7.90
N TYR A 9 6.12 11.21 7.26
CA TYR A 9 5.76 10.42 6.09
C TYR A 9 6.63 10.73 4.87
N ILE A 10 6.90 12.01 4.60
CA ILE A 10 7.77 12.42 3.48
C ILE A 10 9.20 11.96 3.72
N GLU A 11 9.68 12.10 4.95
CA GLU A 11 11.06 11.79 5.32
C GLU A 11 11.44 10.34 5.01
N ARG A 12 10.53 9.37 5.15
CA ARG A 12 10.82 7.97 4.79
C ARG A 12 10.98 7.73 3.28
N TRP A 13 10.38 8.58 2.44
CA TRP A 13 10.51 8.50 0.97
C TRP A 13 11.74 9.23 0.47
N GLU A 14 12.07 10.38 1.08
CA GLU A 14 13.20 11.23 0.66
C GLU A 14 14.53 10.80 1.30
N ASN A 15 14.49 10.31 2.53
CA ASN A 15 15.66 9.97 3.35
C ASN A 15 15.43 8.64 4.08
N PRO A 16 15.28 7.51 3.37
CA PRO A 16 14.97 6.21 3.99
C PRO A 16 15.98 5.85 5.08
N PRO A 17 15.59 5.89 6.37
CA PRO A 17 16.49 5.55 7.47
C PRO A 17 16.60 4.04 7.60
N ALA A 18 17.84 3.61 7.86
CA ALA A 18 18.29 2.23 8.05
C ALA A 18 18.37 1.37 6.78
N TYR A 19 19.60 0.91 6.51
CA TYR A 19 19.99 -0.13 5.54
C TYR A 19 20.25 0.26 4.08
N GLY A 20 20.10 1.53 3.67
CA GLY A 20 20.45 1.95 2.31
C GLY A 20 19.55 1.37 1.20
N VAL A 21 18.40 0.80 1.60
CA VAL A 21 17.38 0.29 0.68
C VAL A 21 16.34 1.38 0.45
N ASP A 22 16.24 1.84 -0.80
CA ASP A 22 15.17 2.73 -1.28
C ASP A 22 13.80 2.23 -0.80
N TYR A 23 13.05 3.08 -0.08
CA TYR A 23 11.74 2.72 0.47
C TYR A 23 10.77 2.27 -0.63
N ALA A 24 10.88 2.81 -1.85
CA ALA A 24 10.08 2.35 -2.97
C ALA A 24 10.37 0.88 -3.33
N ASN A 25 11.62 0.43 -3.22
CA ASN A 25 11.96 -0.98 -3.42
C ASN A 25 11.45 -1.87 -2.28
N GLN A 26 11.45 -1.38 -1.04
CA GLN A 26 10.84 -2.09 0.09
C GLN A 26 9.34 -2.29 -0.15
N VAL A 27 8.63 -1.23 -0.57
CA VAL A 27 7.21 -1.30 -0.94
C VAL A 27 6.98 -2.30 -2.08
N ARG A 28 7.78 -2.26 -3.15
CA ARG A 28 7.66 -3.21 -4.27
C ARG A 28 7.87 -4.66 -3.84
N SER A 29 8.85 -4.93 -2.97
CA SER A 29 9.09 -6.26 -2.44
C SER A 29 7.89 -6.72 -1.60
N ALA A 30 7.49 -5.89 -0.64
CA ALA A 30 6.37 -6.16 0.24
C ALA A 30 5.05 -6.40 -0.53
N ALA A 31 4.84 -5.66 -1.63
CA ALA A 31 3.69 -5.83 -2.51
C ALA A 31 3.69 -7.17 -3.23
N LYS A 32 4.86 -7.64 -3.69
CA LYS A 32 5.01 -8.97 -4.28
C LYS A 32 4.73 -10.06 -3.24
N ASP A 33 5.27 -9.89 -2.03
CA ASP A 33 5.12 -10.87 -0.95
C ASP A 33 3.66 -11.09 -0.53
N ILE A 34 2.82 -10.05 -0.63
CA ILE A 34 1.39 -10.15 -0.32
C ILE A 34 0.51 -10.40 -1.55
N LEU A 35 1.09 -10.49 -2.74
CA LEU A 35 0.35 -10.51 -4.01
C LEU A 35 -0.66 -9.36 -4.08
N SER A 36 -0.18 -8.13 -3.86
CA SER A 36 -0.97 -6.90 -3.94
C SER A 36 -1.60 -6.75 -5.32
N ASP A 37 -2.85 -6.28 -5.35
CA ASP A 37 -3.57 -5.97 -6.59
C ASP A 37 -3.45 -4.50 -7.00
N GLY A 38 -2.68 -3.71 -6.24
CA GLY A 38 -2.37 -2.32 -6.57
C GLY A 38 -3.57 -1.40 -6.36
N CYS A 39 -3.84 -0.51 -7.33
CA CYS A 39 -4.95 0.43 -7.19
C CYS A 39 -6.26 -0.19 -7.67
N SER A 40 -6.82 -1.12 -6.88
CA SER A 40 -8.11 -1.75 -7.18
C SER A 40 -9.22 -0.73 -7.52
N GLY A 41 -9.81 -0.89 -8.71
CA GLY A 41 -10.97 -0.14 -9.20
C GLY A 41 -10.72 1.30 -9.64
N VAL A 42 -9.45 1.74 -9.79
CA VAL A 42 -9.10 3.08 -10.32
C VAL A 42 -7.83 3.02 -11.18
N PHE A 43 -7.48 4.13 -11.81
CA PHE A 43 -6.21 4.26 -12.53
C PHE A 43 -4.98 4.17 -11.62
N ASP A 44 -3.95 3.45 -12.09
CA ASP A 44 -2.69 3.14 -11.36
C ASP A 44 -1.71 4.33 -11.23
N TRP A 45 -2.18 5.57 -11.21
CA TRP A 45 -1.31 6.76 -11.11
C TRP A 45 -0.46 6.80 -9.84
N PHE A 46 -0.91 6.13 -8.77
CA PHE A 46 -0.25 6.10 -7.47
C PHE A 46 0.04 4.66 -7.03
N LEU A 47 0.43 3.80 -7.98
CA LEU A 47 0.59 2.35 -7.76
C LEU A 47 1.41 2.00 -6.51
N LEU A 48 2.57 2.62 -6.30
CA LEU A 48 3.40 2.36 -5.11
C LEU A 48 2.67 2.69 -3.81
N VAL A 49 1.89 3.77 -3.80
CA VAL A 49 1.12 4.17 -2.60
C VAL A 49 -0.02 3.20 -2.34
N CYS A 50 -0.69 2.73 -3.40
CA CYS A 50 -1.73 1.70 -3.29
C CYS A 50 -1.15 0.37 -2.78
N GLN A 51 0.02 -0.04 -3.29
CA GLN A 51 0.73 -1.23 -2.85
C GLN A 51 1.13 -1.17 -1.37
N GLU A 52 1.61 -0.01 -0.90
CA GLU A 52 1.89 0.21 0.50
C GLU A 52 0.62 0.10 1.36
N HIS A 53 -0.48 0.68 0.88
CA HIS A 53 -1.78 0.64 1.57
C HIS A 53 -2.33 -0.79 1.68
N ASP A 54 -2.22 -1.60 0.62
CA ASP A 54 -2.55 -3.03 0.63
C ASP A 54 -1.77 -3.79 1.71
N TRP A 55 -0.49 -3.47 1.87
CA TRP A 55 0.34 -4.09 2.90
C TRP A 55 -0.14 -3.69 4.30
N HIS A 56 -0.41 -2.40 4.52
CA HIS A 56 -0.97 -1.93 5.79
C HIS A 56 -2.30 -2.61 6.13
N TYR A 57 -3.18 -2.80 5.14
CA TYR A 57 -4.46 -3.49 5.31
C TYR A 57 -4.29 -4.99 5.59
N SER A 58 -3.28 -5.61 5.00
CA SER A 58 -3.02 -7.04 5.16
C SER A 58 -2.44 -7.38 6.54
N TYR A 59 -1.57 -6.52 7.07
CA TYR A 59 -0.83 -6.79 8.32
C TYR A 59 -1.22 -5.93 9.52
N HIS A 60 -2.03 -4.89 9.31
CA HIS A 60 -2.40 -3.88 10.33
C HIS A 60 -1.20 -3.23 11.01
N LYS A 61 -0.15 -2.99 10.22
CA LYS A 61 1.13 -2.42 10.67
C LYS A 61 1.61 -1.39 9.68
N CYS A 62 2.51 -0.52 10.12
CA CYS A 62 3.26 0.41 9.29
C CYS A 62 4.41 -0.35 8.63
N LEU A 63 4.54 -0.30 7.31
CA LEU A 63 5.63 -1.02 6.62
C LEU A 63 7.00 -0.51 7.08
N TYR A 64 7.12 0.80 7.23
CA TYR A 64 8.38 1.46 7.57
C TYR A 64 8.86 1.21 9.01
N THR A 65 7.95 1.27 10.01
CA THR A 65 8.32 1.16 11.43
C THR A 65 7.90 -0.16 12.08
N ASN A 66 7.15 -0.99 11.36
CA ASN A 66 6.49 -2.20 11.86
C ASN A 66 5.51 -1.96 13.04
N ALA A 67 5.24 -0.70 13.39
CA ALA A 67 4.34 -0.34 14.47
C ALA A 67 2.89 -0.67 14.08
N PRO A 68 2.03 -1.08 15.04
CA PRO A 68 0.60 -1.27 14.76
C PRO A 68 -0.04 -0.02 14.15
N LEU A 69 -0.92 -0.21 13.17
CA LEU A 69 -1.71 0.84 12.56
C LEU A 69 -3.20 0.62 12.77
N THR A 70 -3.92 1.73 12.93
CA THR A 70 -5.37 1.74 12.75
C THR A 70 -5.74 1.88 11.27
N GLN A 71 -6.98 1.56 10.91
CA GLN A 71 -7.48 1.80 9.56
C GLN A 71 -7.34 3.28 9.18
N GLU A 72 -7.69 4.18 10.09
CA GLU A 72 -7.59 5.62 9.83
C GLU A 72 -6.16 6.10 9.63
N ASP A 73 -5.17 5.44 10.22
CA ASP A 73 -3.76 5.77 9.97
C ASP A 73 -3.32 5.26 8.61
N ALA A 74 -3.71 4.03 8.24
CA ALA A 74 -3.42 3.47 6.91
C ALA A 74 -4.04 4.31 5.78
N ASP A 75 -5.31 4.70 5.90
CA ASP A 75 -5.98 5.56 4.91
C ASP A 75 -5.33 6.95 4.84
N ARG A 76 -4.86 7.47 5.98
CA ARG A 76 -4.17 8.76 6.02
C ARG A 76 -2.81 8.69 5.34
N TYR A 77 -2.08 7.58 5.50
CA TYR A 77 -0.84 7.34 4.77
C TYR A 77 -1.07 7.26 3.26
N LEU A 78 -2.15 6.61 2.81
CA LEU A 78 -2.56 6.63 1.40
C LEU A 78 -2.82 8.04 0.90
N MET A 79 -3.60 8.84 1.66
CA MET A 79 -3.86 10.24 1.31
C MET A 79 -2.56 11.04 1.19
N TRP A 80 -1.65 10.89 2.15
CA TRP A 80 -0.37 11.58 2.15
C TRP A 80 0.54 11.16 1.00
N GLY A 81 0.59 9.87 0.67
CA GLY A 81 1.33 9.39 -0.49
C GLY A 81 0.79 9.94 -1.80
N ILE A 82 -0.53 9.93 -2.00
CA ILE A 82 -1.13 10.55 -3.18
C ILE A 82 -0.80 12.04 -3.23
N GLN A 83 -0.89 12.76 -2.10
CA GLN A 83 -0.51 14.18 -2.03
C GLN A 83 0.96 14.41 -2.36
N TYR A 84 1.86 13.53 -1.93
CA TYR A 84 3.29 13.63 -2.19
C TYR A 84 3.62 13.43 -3.67
N PHE A 85 3.07 12.38 -4.31
CA PHE A 85 3.34 12.06 -5.71
C PHE A 85 2.48 12.86 -6.72
N SER A 86 1.43 13.55 -6.26
CA SER A 86 0.56 14.37 -7.11
C SER A 86 1.16 15.76 -7.34
N SER A 87 1.10 16.26 -8.57
CA SER A 87 1.49 17.65 -8.91
C SER A 87 0.69 18.72 -8.14
N PHE A 88 -0.55 18.41 -7.76
CA PHE A 88 -1.39 19.29 -6.94
C PHE A 88 -1.04 19.28 -5.44
N GLY A 89 -0.08 18.46 -5.02
CA GLY A 89 0.37 18.39 -3.64
C GLY A 89 -0.76 18.09 -2.66
N ARG A 90 -0.78 18.83 -1.54
CA ARG A 90 -1.82 18.77 -0.49
C ARG A 90 -3.25 19.06 -0.98
N CYS A 91 -3.38 19.72 -2.14
CA CYS A 91 -4.66 20.05 -2.74
C CYS A 91 -5.16 18.98 -3.73
N SER A 92 -4.48 17.83 -3.84
CA SER A 92 -4.85 16.75 -4.76
C SER A 92 -6.30 16.28 -4.57
N PRO A 93 -7.22 16.55 -5.52
CA PRO A 93 -8.62 16.14 -5.39
C PRO A 93 -8.75 14.62 -5.25
N MET A 94 -7.88 13.87 -5.92
CA MET A 94 -7.83 12.41 -5.86
C MET A 94 -7.50 11.91 -4.45
N ALA A 95 -6.55 12.55 -3.76
CA ALA A 95 -6.18 12.17 -2.39
C ALA A 95 -7.37 12.36 -1.43
N TRP A 96 -8.04 13.51 -1.52
CA TRP A 96 -9.21 13.83 -0.70
C TRP A 96 -10.38 12.90 -1.00
N TRP A 97 -10.66 12.64 -2.28
CA TRP A 97 -11.67 11.68 -2.71
C TRP A 97 -11.41 10.28 -2.16
N ARG A 98 -10.22 9.71 -2.41
CA ARG A 98 -9.86 8.36 -1.94
C ARG A 98 -9.92 8.24 -0.43
N TYR A 99 -9.38 9.22 0.30
CA TYR A 99 -9.44 9.24 1.76
C TYR A 99 -10.88 9.28 2.27
N THR A 100 -11.74 10.08 1.63
CA THR A 100 -13.16 10.20 2.01
C THR A 100 -13.93 8.91 1.68
N ALA A 101 -13.69 8.30 0.53
CA ALA A 101 -14.33 7.06 0.13
C ALA A 101 -14.01 5.89 1.08
N LEU A 102 -12.75 5.79 1.54
CA LEU A 102 -12.29 4.71 2.40
C LEU A 102 -12.57 4.96 3.89
N SER A 103 -12.42 6.20 4.36
CA SER A 103 -12.52 6.54 5.77
C SER A 103 -13.94 6.40 6.31
N LYS A 104 -14.11 5.57 7.34
CA LYS A 104 -15.38 5.42 8.06
C LYS A 104 -15.82 6.69 8.78
N LYS A 105 -14.88 7.43 9.38
CA LYS A 105 -15.21 8.62 10.18
C LYS A 105 -15.57 9.83 9.34
N LYS A 106 -15.09 9.89 8.09
CA LYS A 106 -15.20 11.06 7.23
C LYS A 106 -15.90 10.83 5.90
N GLY A 107 -16.28 9.61 5.55
CA GLY A 107 -17.06 9.34 4.34
C GLY A 107 -17.67 7.93 4.30
N LEU A 108 -17.49 7.21 3.19
CA LEU A 108 -18.36 6.09 2.81
C LEU A 108 -18.00 4.75 3.47
N GLY A 109 -16.85 4.66 4.13
CA GLY A 109 -16.43 3.45 4.86
C GLY A 109 -16.18 2.22 3.97
N LEU A 110 -15.95 2.42 2.67
CA LEU A 110 -15.77 1.33 1.69
C LEU A 110 -14.54 0.45 1.98
N GLY A 111 -13.58 0.97 2.76
CA GLY A 111 -12.40 0.20 3.16
C GLY A 111 -12.63 -0.74 4.34
N ARG A 112 -13.75 -0.64 5.08
CA ARG A 112 -13.90 -1.31 6.38
C ARG A 112 -13.83 -2.83 6.28
N GLU A 113 -14.61 -3.43 5.40
CA GLU A 113 -14.61 -4.88 5.21
C GLU A 113 -13.22 -5.37 4.75
N SER A 114 -12.58 -4.62 3.86
CA SER A 114 -11.22 -4.91 3.39
C SER A 114 -10.19 -4.85 4.52
N TRP A 115 -10.33 -3.90 5.44
CA TRP A 115 -9.47 -3.80 6.63
C TRP A 115 -9.71 -4.96 7.59
N GLU A 116 -10.96 -5.21 7.97
CA GLU A 116 -11.35 -6.24 8.95
C GLU A 116 -10.98 -7.66 8.47
N THR A 117 -11.07 -7.92 7.16
CA THR A 117 -10.76 -9.23 6.56
C THR A 117 -9.35 -9.32 5.97
N GLY A 118 -8.54 -8.27 6.10
CA GLY A 118 -7.21 -8.17 5.47
C GLY A 118 -6.28 -9.35 5.78
N PRO A 119 -6.06 -9.71 7.06
CA PRO A 119 -5.21 -10.84 7.43
C PRO A 119 -5.70 -12.19 6.87
N GLU A 120 -7.00 -12.45 6.90
CA GLU A 120 -7.62 -13.66 6.36
C GLU A 120 -7.56 -13.71 4.83
N ARG A 121 -7.75 -12.57 4.16
CA ARG A 121 -7.54 -12.43 2.71
C ARG A 121 -6.09 -12.70 2.33
N LEU A 122 -5.12 -12.22 3.10
CA LEU A 122 -3.70 -12.52 2.90
C LEU A 122 -3.43 -14.02 3.03
N LYS A 123 -3.88 -14.66 4.13
CA LYS A 123 -3.72 -16.11 4.32
C LYS A 123 -4.27 -16.90 3.14
N ARG A 124 -5.46 -16.53 2.64
CA ARG A 124 -6.07 -17.16 1.46
C ARG A 124 -5.25 -16.94 0.18
N ARG A 125 -4.78 -15.71 -0.07
CA ARG A 125 -3.92 -15.40 -1.24
C ARG A 125 -2.64 -16.23 -1.24
N LEU A 126 -2.00 -16.39 -0.08
CA LEU A 126 -0.76 -17.15 0.05
C LEU A 126 -0.99 -18.67 0.02
N ALA A 127 -2.19 -19.13 0.36
CA ALA A 127 -2.56 -20.54 0.31
C ALA A 127 -3.07 -21.00 -1.07
N ASP A 128 -3.37 -20.09 -2.00
CA ASP A 128 -3.95 -20.42 -3.29
C ASP A 128 -2.91 -21.11 -4.22
N PRO A 129 -3.04 -22.43 -4.46
CA PRO A 129 -2.06 -23.18 -5.24
C PRO A 129 -2.04 -22.79 -6.72
N HIS A 130 -3.11 -22.16 -7.23
CA HIS A 130 -3.21 -21.84 -8.66
C HIS A 130 -2.26 -20.71 -9.07
N ARG A 131 -1.92 -19.79 -8.15
CA ARG A 131 -0.91 -18.73 -8.40
C ARG A 131 0.52 -19.18 -8.15
N ALA A 132 0.74 -20.17 -7.27
CA ALA A 132 2.05 -20.80 -7.10
C ALA A 132 2.50 -21.48 -8.41
N TRP A 133 1.57 -22.15 -9.08
CA TRP A 133 1.79 -22.72 -10.41
C TRP A 133 2.15 -21.66 -11.46
N GLU A 134 1.45 -20.52 -11.51
CA GLU A 134 1.79 -19.42 -12.43
C GLU A 134 3.18 -18.83 -12.16
N ALA A 135 3.57 -18.66 -10.89
CA ALA A 135 4.89 -18.18 -10.51
C ALA A 135 6.02 -19.15 -10.94
N GLU A 136 5.84 -20.46 -10.71
CA GLU A 136 6.78 -21.48 -11.19
C GLU A 136 6.88 -21.51 -12.71
N HIS A 137 5.75 -21.37 -13.42
CA HIS A 137 5.72 -21.38 -14.88
C HIS A 137 6.33 -20.11 -15.50
N ILE A 138 6.17 -18.95 -14.86
CA ILE A 138 6.81 -17.70 -15.27
C ILE A 138 8.33 -17.80 -15.09
N GLU A 139 8.81 -18.32 -13.96
CA GLU A 139 10.25 -18.53 -13.73
C GLU A 139 10.84 -19.57 -14.68
N ALA A 140 10.14 -20.69 -14.93
CA ALA A 140 10.54 -21.68 -15.92
C ALA A 140 10.66 -21.08 -17.33
N ARG A 141 9.75 -20.18 -17.72
CA ARG A 141 9.81 -19.48 -19.02
C ARG A 141 11.01 -18.53 -19.12
N LYS A 142 11.37 -17.84 -18.05
CA LYS A 142 12.57 -16.98 -18.02
C LYS A 142 13.86 -17.78 -18.15
N MET A 143 13.94 -18.96 -17.51
CA MET A 143 15.11 -19.84 -17.61
C MET A 143 15.27 -20.48 -18.99
N MET A 144 14.17 -20.61 -19.75
CA MET A 144 14.19 -21.15 -21.11
C MET A 144 14.40 -20.09 -22.20
N GLY A 145 14.72 -18.84 -21.84
CA GLY A 145 15.22 -17.83 -22.79
C GLY A 145 14.19 -17.30 -23.78
N ALA A 146 12.99 -16.98 -23.31
CA ALA A 146 12.03 -16.14 -24.06
C ALA A 146 12.34 -14.64 -23.87
#